data_AF-A0A6J7EEB5-F1
#
_entry.id   AF-A0A6J7EEB5-F1
#
_cell.length_a   1.000
_cell.length_b   1.000
_cell.length_c   1.000
_cell.angle_alpha   90.00
_cell.angle_beta   90.00
_cell.angle_gamma   90.00
#
_symmetry.space_group_name_H-M   'P 1'
#
loop_
_entity.id
_entity.type
_entity.pdbx_description
1 polymer ?
#
loop_
_entity_poly.entity_id
_entity_poly.type
_entity_poly.pdbx_seq_one_letter_code
_entity_poly.pdbx_strand_id
1 'polypeptide(L)'
;MDSIDAARFQWDDGERRLKEADASKGSMEMVTGRLIEELRRRLGGPFMANELVTLYEQGTDWCLELAMAAAPSNPEAWDGLTVADAAFGRYLREATDYAGGRIVQPYERDQS
;
A
#
# COMPACT_ATOMS: atom_id res chain seq x y z
N MET A 1 -13.53 -10.03 -11.25
CA MET A 1 -12.19 -9.58 -10.83
C MET A 1 -12.17 -9.72 -9.33
N ASP A 2 -11.23 -10.49 -8.79
CA ASP A 2 -11.10 -10.65 -7.34
C ASP A 2 -10.79 -9.29 -6.70
N SER A 3 -11.21 -9.04 -5.45
CA SER A 3 -10.96 -7.76 -4.76
C SER A 3 -9.46 -7.48 -4.69
N ILE A 4 -8.64 -8.52 -4.53
CA ILE A 4 -7.18 -8.44 -4.57
C ILE A 4 -6.65 -7.94 -5.92
N ASP A 5 -7.18 -8.45 -7.04
CA ASP A 5 -6.74 -8.02 -8.37
C ASP A 5 -7.11 -6.55 -8.63
N ALA A 6 -8.29 -6.13 -8.17
CA ALA A 6 -8.76 -4.75 -8.29
C ALA A 6 -7.88 -3.78 -7.48
N ALA A 7 -7.58 -4.14 -6.23
CA ALA A 7 -6.69 -3.37 -5.37
C ALA A 7 -5.26 -3.31 -5.96
N ARG A 8 -4.73 -4.45 -6.42
CA ARG A 8 -3.41 -4.52 -7.05
C ARG A 8 -3.30 -3.62 -8.29
N PHE A 9 -4.34 -3.57 -9.12
CA PHE A 9 -4.35 -2.68 -10.28
C PHE A 9 -4.24 -1.20 -9.88
N GLN A 10 -4.94 -0.77 -8.84
CA GLN A 10 -4.85 0.60 -8.32
C GLN A 10 -3.45 0.88 -7.77
N TRP A 11 -2.93 -0.05 -6.98
CA TRP A 11 -1.60 0.08 -6.37
C TRP A 11 -0.46 0.12 -7.39
N ASP A 12 -0.53 -0.70 -8.44
CA ASP A 12 0.43 -0.68 -9.53
C ASP A 12 0.37 0.65 -10.31
N ASP A 13 -0.82 1.26 -10.45
CA ASP A 13 -1.00 2.57 -11.08
C ASP A 13 -0.44 3.71 -10.22
N GLY A 14 -0.62 3.67 -8.89
CA GLY A 14 0.01 4.61 -7.96
C GLY A 14 1.55 4.51 -7.96
N GLU A 15 2.10 3.30 -7.96
CA GLU A 15 3.54 3.07 -8.09
C GLU A 15 4.09 3.58 -9.43
N ARG A 16 3.31 3.49 -10.51
CA ARG A 16 3.66 4.05 -11.82
C ARG A 16 3.68 5.59 -11.76
N ARG A 17 2.65 6.23 -11.22
CA ARG A 17 2.61 7.69 -11.01
C ARG A 17 3.78 8.18 -10.18
N LEU A 18 4.11 7.47 -9.11
CA LEU A 18 5.25 7.80 -8.24
C LEU A 18 6.58 7.76 -9.01
N LYS A 19 6.76 6.79 -9.91
CA LYS A 19 7.97 6.68 -10.74
C LYS A 19 8.08 7.81 -11.76
N GLU A 20 6.95 8.24 -12.31
CA GLU A 20 6.83 9.30 -13.33
C GLU A 20 6.90 10.71 -12.75
N ALA A 21 6.72 10.87 -11.43
CA ALA A 21 6.90 12.13 -10.74
C ALA A 21 8.33 12.66 -10.95
N ASP A 22 8.46 13.98 -11.18
CA ASP A 22 9.75 14.63 -11.39
C ASP A 22 10.15 15.44 -10.14
N ALA A 23 9.72 16.71 -10.06
CA ALA A 23 10.09 17.60 -8.96
C ALA A 23 9.66 17.11 -7.56
N SER A 24 8.55 16.38 -7.45
CA SER A 24 7.97 15.93 -6.18
C SER A 24 8.45 14.55 -5.71
N LYS A 25 9.17 13.82 -6.57
CA LYS A 25 9.46 12.39 -6.38
C LYS A 25 10.12 12.10 -5.04
N GLY A 26 11.11 12.88 -4.63
CA GLY A 26 11.81 12.67 -3.36
C GLY A 26 10.89 12.76 -2.14
N SER A 27 9.95 13.71 -2.17
CA SER A 27 8.99 13.91 -1.07
C SER A 27 7.93 12.82 -1.06
N MET A 28 7.45 12.43 -2.25
CA MET A 28 6.51 11.32 -2.40
C MET A 28 7.11 9.98 -1.97
N GLU A 29 8.39 9.72 -2.27
CA GLU A 29 9.11 8.51 -1.81
C GLU A 29 9.27 8.50 -0.28
N MET A 30 9.59 9.66 0.32
CA MET A 30 9.63 9.78 1.78
C MET A 30 8.27 9.50 2.43
N VAL A 31 7.19 10.10 1.92
CA VAL A 31 5.82 9.86 2.40
C VAL A 31 5.42 8.39 2.24
N THR A 32 5.68 7.80 1.09
CA THR A 32 5.45 6.36 0.82
C THR A 32 6.16 5.49 1.87
N GLY A 33 7.41 5.80 2.20
CA GLY A 33 8.15 5.09 3.25
C GLY A 33 7.48 5.20 4.63
N ARG A 34 7.00 6.39 5.01
CA ARG A 34 6.25 6.59 6.27
C ARG A 34 4.94 5.81 6.30
N LEU A 35 4.23 5.75 5.18
CA LEU A 35 2.99 4.98 5.07
C LEU A 35 3.25 3.49 5.24
N ILE A 36 4.34 2.95 4.67
CA ILE A 36 4.74 1.54 4.88
C ILE A 36 5.03 1.25 6.37
N GLU A 37 5.72 2.16 7.07
CA GLU A 37 5.95 2.02 8.51
C GLU A 37 4.63 1.97 9.30
N GLU A 38 3.65 2.77 8.91
CA GLU A 38 2.32 2.80 9.53
C GLU A 38 1.50 1.54 9.20
N LEU A 39 1.56 1.04 7.96
CA LEU A 39 0.94 -0.25 7.59
C LEU A 39 1.48 -1.39 8.46
N ARG A 40 2.80 -1.44 8.67
CA ARG A 40 3.43 -2.43 9.56
C ARG A 40 2.94 -2.32 11.00
N ARG A 41 2.74 -1.10 11.52
CA ARG A 41 2.18 -0.89 12.87
C ARG A 41 0.72 -1.35 12.95
N ARG A 42 -0.08 -1.11 11.92
CA ARG A 42 -1.51 -1.44 11.88
C ARG A 42 -1.77 -2.94 11.75
N LEU A 43 -1.03 -3.65 10.91
CA LEU A 43 -1.18 -5.11 10.75
C LEU A 43 -0.48 -5.90 11.87
N GLY A 44 0.54 -5.32 12.52
CA GLY A 44 1.07 -5.83 13.78
C GLY A 44 1.79 -7.19 13.73
N GLY A 45 2.05 -7.75 12.55
CA GLY A 45 2.68 -9.05 12.37
C GLY A 45 2.67 -9.55 10.93
N PRO A 46 3.01 -10.83 10.68
CA PRO A 46 2.78 -11.47 9.39
C PRO A 46 1.31 -11.37 9.00
N PHE A 47 1.04 -11.08 7.73
CA PHE A 47 -0.31 -10.85 7.23
C PHE A 47 -0.50 -11.53 5.86
N MET A 48 -1.75 -11.72 5.46
CA MET A 48 -2.15 -12.16 4.13
C MET A 48 -2.58 -10.99 3.24
N ALA A 49 -2.51 -11.18 1.92
CA ALA A 49 -2.89 -10.15 0.95
C ALA A 49 -4.32 -9.61 1.16
N ASN A 50 -5.27 -10.48 1.53
CA ASN A 50 -6.65 -10.07 1.79
C ASN A 50 -6.80 -9.18 3.03
N GLU A 51 -5.96 -9.33 4.05
CA GLU A 51 -5.96 -8.45 5.24
C GLU A 51 -5.51 -7.04 4.87
N LEU A 52 -4.50 -6.92 3.99
CA LEU A 52 -4.06 -5.63 3.47
C LEU A 52 -5.14 -4.96 2.60
N VAL A 53 -5.84 -5.73 1.77
CA VAL A 53 -6.98 -5.23 0.97
C VAL A 53 -8.14 -4.81 1.88
N THR A 54 -8.45 -5.60 2.90
CA THR A 54 -9.49 -5.26 3.87
C THR A 54 -9.17 -3.95 4.58
N LEU A 55 -7.90 -3.73 4.96
CA LEU A 55 -7.46 -2.46 5.55
C LEU A 55 -7.60 -1.29 4.57
N TYR A 56 -7.30 -1.50 3.29
CA TYR A 56 -7.46 -0.49 2.24
C TYR A 56 -8.93 -0.11 2.04
N GLU A 57 -9.83 -1.09 2.00
CA GLU A 57 -11.28 -0.89 1.83
C GLU A 57 -11.96 -0.23 3.03
N GLN A 58 -11.39 -0.38 4.24
CA GLN A 58 -11.87 0.30 5.45
C GLN A 58 -11.61 1.82 5.45
N GLY A 59 -10.76 2.30 4.55
CA GLY A 59 -10.48 3.72 4.36
C GLY A 59 -9.02 4.09 4.61
N THR A 60 -8.56 5.06 3.83
CA THR A 60 -7.17 5.52 3.79
C THR A 60 -7.01 6.99 4.21
N ASP A 61 -7.99 7.55 4.93
CA ASP A 61 -7.95 8.95 5.40
C ASP A 61 -6.71 9.26 6.26
N TRP A 62 -6.28 8.28 7.06
CA TRP A 62 -5.06 8.37 7.86
C TRP A 62 -3.79 8.54 7.01
N CYS A 63 -3.81 8.13 5.73
CA CYS A 63 -2.68 8.32 4.82
C CYS A 63 -2.47 9.80 4.52
N LEU A 64 -3.57 10.57 4.35
CA LEU A 64 -3.50 12.01 4.11
C LEU A 64 -2.92 12.74 5.32
N GLU A 65 -3.40 12.43 6.52
CA GLU A 65 -2.87 13.02 7.76
C GLU A 65 -1.37 12.75 7.93
N LEU A 66 -0.93 11.51 7.66
CA LEU A 66 0.48 11.14 7.73
C LEU A 66 1.31 11.85 6.65
N ALA A 67 0.78 11.97 5.43
CA ALA A 67 1.46 12.66 4.33
C ALA A 67 1.66 14.15 4.64
N MET A 68 0.62 14.81 5.16
CA MET A 68 0.67 16.20 5.60
C MET A 68 1.69 16.39 6.73
N ALA A 69 1.75 15.47 7.69
CA ALA A 69 2.72 15.53 8.78
C ALA A 69 4.16 15.29 8.31
N ALA A 70 4.36 14.38 7.34
CA ALA A 70 5.69 14.03 6.83
C ALA A 70 6.25 15.09 5.87
N ALA A 71 5.41 15.73 5.06
CA ALA A 71 5.81 16.68 4.03
C ALA A 71 4.92 17.94 4.03
N PRO A 72 4.89 18.74 5.12
CA PRO A 72 3.93 19.83 5.28
C PRO A 72 4.08 20.97 4.27
N SER A 73 5.27 21.16 3.71
CA SER A 73 5.55 22.21 2.73
C SER A 73 5.37 21.76 1.28
N ASN A 74 5.02 20.49 1.04
CA ASN A 74 5.05 19.85 -0.28
C ASN A 74 3.70 19.17 -0.56
N PRO A 75 2.62 19.93 -0.82
CA PRO A 75 1.26 19.40 -0.99
C PRO A 75 1.13 18.36 -2.11
N GLU A 76 1.98 18.46 -3.13
CA GLU A 76 2.06 17.48 -4.21
C GLU A 76 2.42 16.07 -3.72
N ALA A 77 3.06 15.94 -2.55
CA ALA A 77 3.36 14.65 -1.93
C ALA A 77 2.19 14.02 -1.15
N TRP A 78 1.01 14.66 -1.13
CA TRP A 78 -0.17 14.18 -0.39
C TRP A 78 -1.18 13.42 -1.25
N ASP A 79 -0.92 13.28 -2.55
CA ASP A 79 -1.82 12.60 -3.48
C ASP A 79 -1.98 11.10 -3.11
N GLY A 80 -3.12 10.78 -2.50
CA GLY A 80 -3.46 9.43 -2.07
C GLY A 80 -3.46 8.41 -3.21
N LEU A 81 -3.84 8.81 -4.43
CA LEU A 81 -3.85 7.95 -5.62
C LEU A 81 -2.43 7.63 -6.14
N THR A 82 -1.41 8.21 -5.51
CA THR A 82 0.00 7.98 -5.81
C THR A 82 0.71 7.40 -4.58
N VAL A 83 0.80 8.15 -3.47
CA VAL A 83 1.66 7.74 -2.34
C VAL A 83 1.05 6.64 -1.47
N ALA A 84 -0.28 6.64 -1.28
CA ALA A 84 -0.94 5.56 -0.55
C ALA A 84 -0.94 4.30 -1.40
N ASP A 85 -1.41 4.39 -2.63
CA ASP A 85 -1.44 3.27 -3.58
C ASP A 85 -0.06 2.61 -3.78
N ALA A 86 1.00 3.42 -3.93
CA ALA A 86 2.37 2.90 -3.99
C ALA A 86 2.79 2.21 -2.68
N ALA A 87 2.44 2.77 -1.51
CA ALA A 87 2.77 2.17 -0.22
C ALA A 87 2.10 0.79 -0.04
N PHE A 88 0.79 0.70 -0.31
CA PHE A 88 0.06 -0.56 -0.26
C PHE A 88 0.63 -1.59 -1.26
N GLY A 89 0.90 -1.19 -2.51
CA GLY A 89 1.48 -2.07 -3.52
C GLY A 89 2.88 -2.59 -3.19
N ARG A 90 3.72 -1.74 -2.58
CA ARG A 90 5.04 -2.15 -2.09
C ARG A 90 4.92 -3.09 -0.89
N TYR A 91 4.03 -2.78 0.05
CA TYR A 91 3.86 -3.56 1.27
C TYR A 91 3.21 -4.93 1.00
N LEU A 92 2.34 -5.05 -0.02
CA LEU A 92 1.80 -6.34 -0.48
C LEU A 92 2.87 -7.42 -0.69
N ARG A 93 4.09 -7.03 -1.08
CA ARG A 93 5.20 -7.98 -1.29
C ARG A 93 5.71 -8.63 -0.01
N GLU A 94 5.38 -8.06 1.16
CA GLU A 94 5.67 -8.64 2.48
C GLU A 94 4.55 -9.60 2.96
N ALA A 95 3.44 -9.72 2.22
CA ALA A 95 2.37 -10.66 2.57
C ALA A 95 2.88 -12.11 2.51
N THR A 96 2.44 -12.92 3.47
CA THR A 96 2.89 -14.32 3.65
C THR A 96 2.50 -15.24 2.51
N ASP A 97 1.43 -14.89 1.78
CA ASP A 97 0.92 -15.58 0.60
C ASP A 97 1.43 -14.98 -0.72
N TYR A 98 2.36 -14.01 -0.67
CA TYR A 98 2.95 -13.39 -1.87
C TYR A 98 4.10 -14.22 -2.44
N ALA A 99 3.86 -14.93 -3.54
CA ALA A 99 4.86 -15.71 -4.27
C ALA A 99 5.37 -14.97 -5.51
N GLY A 100 6.05 -13.84 -5.33
CA GLY A 100 6.79 -13.16 -6.41
C GLY A 100 5.91 -12.62 -7.55
N GLY A 101 4.69 -12.16 -7.24
CA GLY A 101 3.74 -11.61 -8.22
C GLY A 101 2.42 -12.36 -8.30
N ARG A 102 2.29 -13.49 -7.58
CA ARG A 102 1.05 -14.26 -7.45
C ARG A 102 0.69 -14.40 -5.98
N ILE A 103 -0.59 -14.27 -5.66
CA ILE A 103 -1.11 -14.65 -4.34
C ILE A 103 -1.38 -16.16 -4.36
N VAL A 104 -0.72 -16.90 -3.48
CA VAL A 104 -0.93 -18.33 -3.31
C VAL A 104 -2.00 -18.48 -2.24
N GLN A 105 -3.20 -18.92 -2.62
CA GLN A 105 -4.20 -19.27 -1.62
C GLN A 105 -3.58 -20.29 -0.66
N PRO A 106 -3.54 -20.03 0.66
CA PRO A 106 -3.20 -21.08 1.59
C PRO A 106 -4.23 -22.18 1.39
N TYR A 107 -3.76 -23.38 1.07
CA TYR A 107 -4.60 -24.58 1.01
C TYR A 107 -5.46 -24.59 2.28
N GLU A 108 -6.78 -24.60 2.12
CA GLU A 108 -7.73 -24.73 3.24
C GLU A 108 -7.19 -25.81 4.17
N ARG A 109 -6.82 -25.44 5.39
CA ARG A 109 -6.47 -26.41 6.43
C ARG A 109 -7.72 -27.27 6.57
N ASP A 110 -7.58 -28.49 6.04
CA ASP A 110 -8.62 -29.51 6.03
C ASP A 110 -9.24 -29.61 7.42
N GLN A 111 -10.56 -29.78 7.39
CA GLN A 111 -11.45 -29.79 8.55
C GLN A 111 -10.94 -30.78 9.60
N SER A 112 -11.04 -30.41 10.89
CA SER A 112 -11.01 -31.36 12.01
C SER A 112 -11.88 -30.83 13.14
#